data_AF-A0A662GPX5-F1
#
_entry.id   AF-A0A662GPX5-F1
#
_cell.length_a   1.000
_cell.length_b   1.000
_cell.length_c   1.000
_cell.angle_alpha   90.00
_cell.angle_beta   90.00
_cell.angle_gamma   90.00
#
_symmetry.space_group_name_H-M   'P 1'
#
loop_
_entity.id
_entity.type
_entity.pdbx_description
1 polymer ?
#
loop_
_entity_poly.entity_id
_entity_poly.type
_entity_poly.pdbx_seq_one_letter_code
_entity_poly.pdbx_strand_id
1 'polypeptide(L)'
;MVLVSEELVYRNVLGHDKLEKMLELLESDVETQSYLRMANIMAVSRLMFNDHGVVHSRIVAGSALEMHKILTEYGIEHNVVRDMVGDLEDSMLVTLAGAYLHDIGNSIHREMHNLHGCIIADKILSRLLPKIYPEDRRKRLCIKQEILHCIFSHDESVPALSTEASIVKVADGVDMAEGRARIPYRTGKVDIHSLS
;
A
#
# COMPACT_ATOMS: atom_id res chain seq x y z
N MET A 1 2.19 -22.12 -6.26
CA MET A 1 1.13 -21.11 -6.52
C MET A 1 0.76 -20.53 -5.17
N VAL A 2 0.96 -19.23 -4.98
CA VAL A 2 0.63 -18.53 -3.72
C VAL A 2 -0.84 -18.14 -3.78
N LEU A 3 -1.56 -18.33 -2.68
CA LEU A 3 -2.94 -17.88 -2.55
C LEU A 3 -2.92 -16.43 -2.05
N VAL A 4 -3.61 -15.54 -2.76
CA VAL A 4 -3.78 -14.15 -2.36
C VAL A 4 -4.81 -14.08 -1.24
N SER A 5 -4.43 -13.52 -0.10
CA SER A 5 -5.33 -13.35 1.06
C SER A 5 -4.79 -12.28 2.00
N GLU A 6 -5.62 -11.83 2.94
CA GLU A 6 -5.20 -10.84 3.95
C GLU A 6 -4.11 -11.38 4.88
N GLU A 7 -3.95 -12.70 4.94
CA GLU A 7 -2.92 -13.38 5.73
C GLU A 7 -1.55 -13.37 5.04
N LEU A 8 -1.50 -13.08 3.74
CA LEU A 8 -0.27 -13.11 2.96
C LEU A 8 0.75 -12.08 3.45
N VAL A 9 0.27 -10.90 3.89
CA VAL A 9 1.16 -9.86 4.44
C VAL A 9 1.90 -10.35 5.67
N TYR A 10 1.21 -11.04 6.60
CA TYR A 10 1.85 -11.57 7.80
C TYR A 10 2.92 -12.58 7.47
N ARG A 11 2.68 -13.46 6.49
CA ARG A 11 3.69 -14.42 6.04
C ARG A 11 4.92 -13.77 5.42
N ASN A 12 4.71 -12.69 4.65
CA ASN A 12 5.77 -12.03 3.91
C ASN A 12 6.60 -11.04 4.73
N VAL A 13 6.13 -10.65 5.92
CA VAL A 13 6.95 -9.88 6.86
C VAL A 13 7.82 -10.75 7.78
N LEU A 14 7.51 -12.06 7.92
CA LEU A 14 8.23 -12.94 8.86
C LEU A 14 9.74 -12.97 8.57
N GLY A 15 10.54 -12.74 9.61
CA GLY A 15 12.00 -12.74 9.53
C GLY A 15 12.61 -11.43 9.01
N HIS A 16 11.79 -10.37 8.86
CA HIS A 16 12.21 -9.02 8.52
C HIS A 16 11.80 -8.04 9.63
N ASP A 17 12.68 -7.80 10.59
CA ASP A 17 12.41 -7.01 11.81
C ASP A 17 11.79 -5.63 11.51
N LYS A 18 12.24 -4.93 10.46
CA LYS A 18 11.69 -3.60 10.11
C LYS A 18 10.25 -3.72 9.61
N LEU A 19 9.95 -4.77 8.84
CA LEU A 19 8.64 -5.00 8.23
C LEU A 19 7.62 -5.45 9.28
N GLU A 20 7.99 -6.41 10.13
CA GLU A 20 7.12 -6.86 11.23
C GLU A 20 6.72 -5.68 12.10
N LYS A 21 7.72 -4.86 12.49
CA LYS A 21 7.49 -3.67 13.31
C LYS A 21 6.65 -2.62 12.59
N MET A 22 6.87 -2.37 11.30
CA MET A 22 6.07 -1.39 10.56
C MET A 22 4.62 -1.86 10.41
N LEU A 23 4.39 -3.14 10.11
CA LEU A 23 3.05 -3.70 10.04
C LEU A 23 2.35 -3.55 11.39
N GLU A 24 2.98 -3.98 12.49
CA GLU A 24 2.43 -3.81 13.85
C GLU A 24 2.07 -2.35 14.14
N LEU A 25 2.94 -1.41 13.78
CA LEU A 25 2.70 0.02 13.95
C LEU A 25 1.52 0.53 13.12
N LEU A 26 1.37 0.10 11.88
CA LEU A 26 0.23 0.49 11.02
C LEU A 26 -1.09 -0.11 11.53
N GLU A 27 -1.06 -1.35 12.03
CA GLU A 27 -2.24 -2.07 12.52
C GLU A 27 -2.71 -1.59 13.90
N SER A 28 -1.78 -1.16 14.76
CA SER A 28 -2.09 -0.65 16.10
C SER A 28 -2.32 0.87 16.16
N ASP A 29 -1.97 1.60 15.11
CA ASP A 29 -2.14 3.05 15.07
C ASP A 29 -3.60 3.44 14.82
N VAL A 30 -4.21 4.02 15.86
CA VAL A 30 -5.63 4.41 15.86
C VAL A 30 -5.96 5.36 14.71
N GLU A 31 -5.06 6.29 14.38
CA GLU A 31 -5.26 7.25 13.28
C GLU A 31 -5.30 6.52 11.93
N THR A 32 -4.31 5.67 11.65
CA THR A 32 -4.23 4.85 10.43
C THR A 32 -5.49 3.99 10.26
N GLN A 33 -5.86 3.21 11.26
CA GLN A 33 -7.02 2.32 11.20
C GLN A 33 -8.35 3.08 11.10
N SER A 34 -8.47 4.23 11.76
CA SER A 34 -9.67 5.08 11.65
C SER A 34 -9.83 5.64 10.23
N TYR A 35 -8.72 6.03 9.60
CA TYR A 35 -8.74 6.56 8.24
C TYR A 35 -9.02 5.48 7.20
N LEU A 36 -8.45 4.29 7.32
CA LEU A 36 -8.82 3.15 6.45
C LEU A 36 -10.30 2.77 6.60
N ARG A 37 -10.85 2.82 7.82
CA ARG A 37 -12.29 2.66 8.03
C ARG A 37 -13.09 3.75 7.32
N MET A 38 -12.64 5.00 7.37
CA MET A 38 -13.30 6.11 6.68
C MET A 38 -13.18 6.02 5.15
N ALA A 39 -12.05 5.55 4.63
CA ALA A 39 -11.86 5.24 3.22
C ALA A 39 -12.90 4.23 2.74
N ASN A 40 -13.13 3.17 3.52
CA ASN A 40 -14.15 2.18 3.19
C ASN A 40 -15.58 2.74 3.24
N ILE A 41 -15.88 3.62 4.20
CA ILE A 41 -17.19 4.31 4.25
C ILE A 41 -17.40 5.17 2.99
N MET A 42 -16.36 5.88 2.55
CA MET A 42 -16.44 6.71 1.35
C MET A 42 -16.66 5.86 0.11
N ALA A 43 -15.85 4.84 -0.10
CA ALA A 43 -15.93 4.03 -1.31
C ALA A 43 -17.14 3.09 -1.33
N VAL A 44 -17.33 2.29 -0.29
CA VAL A 44 -18.43 1.30 -0.23
C VAL A 44 -19.75 1.97 0.08
N SER A 45 -19.86 2.71 1.20
CA SER A 45 -21.16 3.18 1.66
C SER A 45 -21.70 4.37 0.88
N ARG A 46 -20.84 5.25 0.34
CA ARG A 46 -21.28 6.45 -0.39
C ARG A 46 -21.24 6.28 -1.90
N LEU A 47 -20.23 5.60 -2.44
CA LEU A 47 -20.04 5.45 -3.89
C LEU A 47 -20.49 4.09 -4.44
N MET A 48 -20.77 3.13 -3.54
CA MET A 48 -21.12 1.74 -3.86
C MET A 48 -20.02 1.02 -4.64
N PHE A 49 -18.75 1.27 -4.29
CA PHE A 49 -17.59 0.55 -4.80
C PHE A 49 -17.24 -0.67 -3.91
N ASN A 50 -16.21 -1.41 -4.30
CA ASN A 50 -15.64 -2.51 -3.51
C ASN A 50 -14.88 -2.01 -2.27
N ASP A 51 -14.35 -2.95 -1.47
CA ASP A 51 -13.62 -2.64 -0.23
C ASP A 51 -12.37 -1.82 -0.54
N HIS A 52 -12.20 -0.71 0.17
CA HIS A 52 -10.99 0.12 0.21
C HIS A 52 -10.58 0.35 1.67
N GLY A 53 -10.79 -0.68 2.51
CA GLY A 53 -10.52 -0.66 3.94
C GLY A 53 -9.23 -1.39 4.30
N VAL A 54 -9.15 -1.80 5.57
CA VAL A 54 -7.97 -2.53 6.09
C VAL A 54 -7.77 -3.89 5.42
N VAL A 55 -8.86 -4.57 5.04
CA VAL A 55 -8.79 -5.88 4.38
C VAL A 55 -8.12 -5.75 3.01
N HIS A 56 -8.59 -4.80 2.19
CA HIS A 56 -7.94 -4.46 0.93
C HIS A 56 -6.47 -4.04 1.14
N SER A 57 -6.20 -3.16 2.11
CA SER A 57 -4.83 -2.71 2.42
C SER A 57 -3.86 -3.87 2.73
N ARG A 58 -4.31 -4.86 3.50
CA ARG A 58 -3.53 -6.08 3.81
C ARG A 58 -3.26 -6.92 2.58
N ILE A 59 -4.25 -7.09 1.71
CA ILE A 59 -4.11 -7.94 0.54
C ILE A 59 -3.18 -7.31 -0.50
N VAL A 60 -3.33 -6.02 -0.75
CA VAL A 60 -2.42 -5.28 -1.64
C VAL A 60 -1.00 -5.31 -1.08
N ALA A 61 -0.82 -5.09 0.23
CA ALA A 61 0.49 -5.18 0.88
C ALA A 61 1.13 -6.58 0.78
N GLY A 62 0.37 -7.64 1.04
CA GLY A 62 0.86 -9.02 0.94
C GLY A 62 1.24 -9.39 -0.49
N SER A 63 0.40 -9.01 -1.45
CA SER A 63 0.64 -9.24 -2.88
C SER A 63 1.85 -8.46 -3.38
N ALA A 64 2.00 -7.21 -2.96
CA ALA A 64 3.14 -6.37 -3.30
C ALA A 64 4.46 -6.97 -2.78
N LEU A 65 4.49 -7.45 -1.54
CA LEU A 65 5.68 -8.14 -1.01
C LEU A 65 5.99 -9.46 -1.73
N GLU A 66 4.96 -10.20 -2.14
CA GLU A 66 5.17 -11.43 -2.93
C GLU A 66 5.77 -11.10 -4.31
N MET A 67 5.25 -10.08 -4.99
CA MET A 67 5.79 -9.62 -6.26
C MET A 67 7.23 -9.11 -6.11
N HIS A 68 7.50 -8.33 -5.05
CA HIS A 68 8.84 -7.85 -4.73
C HIS A 68 9.83 -9.00 -4.56
N LYS A 69 9.45 -10.03 -3.80
CA LYS A 69 10.25 -11.24 -3.60
C LYS A 69 10.50 -11.97 -4.91
N ILE A 70 9.46 -12.20 -5.72
CA ILE A 70 9.61 -12.83 -7.04
C ILE A 70 10.60 -12.05 -7.90
N LEU A 71 10.43 -10.73 -8.03
CA LEU A 71 11.34 -9.90 -8.83
C LEU A 71 12.79 -9.98 -8.32
N THR A 72 12.97 -10.00 -7.00
CA THR A 72 14.29 -10.20 -6.38
C THR A 72 14.91 -11.56 -6.75
N GLU A 73 14.14 -12.65 -6.69
CA GLU A 73 14.58 -14.00 -7.07
C GLU A 73 14.98 -14.10 -8.55
N TYR A 74 14.35 -13.29 -9.42
CA TYR A 74 14.71 -13.17 -10.84
C TYR A 74 15.85 -12.17 -11.11
N GLY A 75 16.47 -11.61 -10.08
CA GLY A 75 17.62 -10.72 -10.20
C GLY A 75 17.28 -9.29 -10.64
N ILE A 76 16.02 -8.87 -10.50
CA ILE A 76 15.63 -7.47 -10.71
C ILE A 76 16.11 -6.64 -9.52
N GLU A 77 16.93 -5.64 -9.80
CA GLU A 77 17.39 -4.67 -8.81
C GLU A 77 16.33 -3.57 -8.60
N HIS A 78 15.90 -3.40 -7.35
CA HIS A 78 14.90 -2.39 -6.98
C HIS A 78 15.52 -0.99 -6.85
N ASN A 79 14.73 0.06 -7.12
CA ASN A 79 15.26 1.43 -7.16
C ASN A 79 15.84 1.88 -5.82
N VAL A 80 15.21 1.52 -4.69
CA VAL A 80 15.72 1.92 -3.36
C VAL A 80 17.16 1.43 -3.15
N VAL A 81 17.48 0.23 -3.66
CA VAL A 81 18.84 -0.36 -3.61
C VAL A 81 19.74 0.29 -4.65
N ARG A 82 19.33 0.27 -5.92
CA ARG A 82 20.10 0.80 -7.06
C ARG A 82 20.52 2.26 -6.88
N ASP A 83 19.60 3.08 -6.36
CA ASP A 83 19.78 4.52 -6.20
C ASP A 83 20.40 4.86 -4.83
N MET A 84 20.87 3.85 -4.08
CA MET A 84 21.54 3.97 -2.78
C MET A 84 20.71 4.69 -1.70
N VAL A 85 19.38 4.60 -1.79
CA VAL A 85 18.46 5.11 -0.76
C VAL A 85 18.49 4.18 0.46
N GLY A 86 18.55 2.87 0.22
CA GLY A 86 18.58 1.87 1.28
C GLY A 86 19.01 0.48 0.85
N ASP A 87 18.87 -0.44 1.79
CA ASP A 87 19.11 -1.87 1.56
C ASP A 87 17.84 -2.57 1.02
N LEU A 88 17.94 -3.88 0.81
CA LEU A 88 16.81 -4.67 0.31
C LEU A 88 15.60 -4.64 1.27
N GLU A 89 15.86 -4.67 2.58
CA GLU A 89 14.79 -4.61 3.57
C GLU A 89 14.12 -3.23 3.59
N ASP A 90 14.89 -2.15 3.38
CA ASP A 90 14.36 -0.79 3.18
C ASP A 90 13.46 -0.72 1.92
N SER A 91 13.84 -1.40 0.83
CA SER A 91 13.01 -1.50 -0.39
C SER A 91 11.69 -2.26 -0.14
N MET A 92 11.75 -3.36 0.60
CA MET A 92 10.56 -4.11 1.00
C MET A 92 9.68 -3.29 1.95
N LEU A 93 10.28 -2.51 2.87
CA LEU A 93 9.56 -1.61 3.78
C LEU A 93 8.81 -0.51 3.02
N VAL A 94 9.44 0.09 2.01
CA VAL A 94 8.81 1.07 1.11
C VAL A 94 7.62 0.45 0.40
N THR A 95 7.79 -0.77 -0.12
CA THR A 95 6.73 -1.51 -0.81
C THR A 95 5.57 -1.84 0.13
N LEU A 96 5.85 -2.37 1.32
CA LEU A 96 4.86 -2.68 2.37
C LEU A 96 4.04 -1.44 2.76
N ALA A 97 4.72 -0.37 3.20
CA ALA A 97 4.04 0.82 3.70
C ALA A 97 3.33 1.59 2.58
N GLY A 98 3.92 1.63 1.38
CA GLY A 98 3.30 2.22 0.18
C GLY A 98 2.01 1.50 -0.18
N ALA A 99 2.05 0.18 -0.27
CA ALA A 99 0.86 -0.65 -0.53
C ALA A 99 -0.20 -0.54 0.57
N TYR A 100 0.20 -0.58 1.84
CA TYR A 100 -0.77 -0.55 2.94
C TYR A 100 -1.50 0.80 3.05
N LEU A 101 -0.86 1.90 2.63
CA LEU A 101 -1.40 3.25 2.76
C LEU A 101 -1.90 3.86 1.44
N HIS A 102 -1.73 3.20 0.29
CA HIS A 102 -1.99 3.80 -1.02
C HIS A 102 -3.38 4.44 -1.13
N ASP A 103 -4.39 3.76 -0.60
CA ASP A 103 -5.79 4.16 -0.71
C ASP A 103 -6.32 5.01 0.45
N ILE A 104 -5.47 5.38 1.43
CA ILE A 104 -5.89 6.10 2.64
C ILE A 104 -6.52 7.46 2.34
N GLY A 105 -6.20 8.06 1.17
CA GLY A 105 -6.78 9.32 0.72
C GLY A 105 -8.28 9.25 0.45
N ASN A 106 -8.83 8.06 0.19
CA ASN A 106 -10.27 7.87 0.06
C ASN A 106 -11.01 8.25 1.35
N SER A 107 -10.34 8.32 2.50
CA SER A 107 -10.93 8.79 3.76
C SER A 107 -11.44 10.24 3.71
N ILE A 108 -10.92 11.03 2.76
CA ILE A 108 -11.38 12.39 2.46
C ILE A 108 -12.31 12.39 1.25
N HIS A 109 -11.85 11.88 0.11
CA HIS A 109 -12.62 11.83 -1.12
C HIS A 109 -11.98 10.86 -2.14
N ARG A 110 -12.76 10.34 -3.08
CA ARG A 110 -12.28 9.46 -4.17
C ARG A 110 -11.47 10.22 -5.22
N GLU A 111 -11.96 11.39 -5.64
CA GLU A 111 -11.20 12.24 -6.56
C GLU A 111 -9.90 12.70 -5.90
N MET A 112 -8.80 12.58 -6.64
CA MET A 112 -7.46 12.95 -6.18
C MET A 112 -7.04 12.23 -4.87
N HIS A 113 -7.58 11.03 -4.61
CA HIS A 113 -7.25 10.25 -3.41
C HIS A 113 -5.75 9.95 -3.30
N ASN A 114 -5.02 9.80 -4.40
CA ASN A 114 -3.56 9.71 -4.38
C ASN A 114 -2.88 10.97 -3.79
N LEU A 115 -3.35 12.18 -4.12
CA LEU A 115 -2.84 13.43 -3.55
C LEU A 115 -3.20 13.59 -2.07
N HIS A 116 -4.48 13.38 -1.73
CA HIS A 116 -4.93 13.43 -0.34
C HIS A 116 -4.22 12.36 0.50
N GLY A 117 -3.99 11.19 -0.09
CA GLY A 117 -3.24 10.07 0.48
C GLY A 117 -1.84 10.51 0.90
N CYS A 118 -1.11 11.21 0.03
CA CYS A 118 0.22 11.74 0.39
C CYS A 118 0.18 12.70 1.59
N ILE A 119 -0.83 13.58 1.67
CA ILE A 119 -0.96 14.53 2.77
C ILE A 119 -1.22 13.81 4.11
N ILE A 120 -2.08 12.80 4.10
CA ILE A 120 -2.43 12.01 5.28
C ILE A 120 -1.24 11.13 5.70
N ALA A 121 -0.68 10.38 4.74
CA ALA A 121 0.41 9.46 4.97
C ALA A 121 1.67 10.17 5.45
N ASP A 122 1.96 11.39 5.00
CA ASP A 122 3.11 12.17 5.48
C ASP A 122 3.08 12.33 7.01
N LYS A 123 1.90 12.61 7.59
CA LYS A 123 1.73 12.75 9.04
C LYS A 123 1.89 11.43 9.78
N ILE A 124 1.27 10.36 9.27
CA ILE A 124 1.39 9.02 9.85
C ILE A 124 2.86 8.57 9.83
N LEU A 125 3.50 8.61 8.67
CA LEU A 125 4.90 8.19 8.49
C LEU A 125 5.88 9.02 9.32
N SER A 126 5.60 10.31 9.50
CA SER A 126 6.41 11.17 10.37
C SER A 126 6.36 10.76 11.85
N ARG A 127 5.31 10.07 12.29
CA ARG A 127 5.19 9.49 13.64
C ARG A 127 5.74 8.07 13.72
N LEU A 128 5.57 7.26 12.66
CA LEU A 128 5.92 5.84 12.68
C LEU A 128 7.39 5.56 12.33
N LEU A 129 7.95 6.22 11.30
CA LEU A 129 9.34 5.98 10.87
C LEU A 129 10.40 6.27 11.95
N PRO A 130 10.24 7.23 12.89
CA PRO A 130 11.12 7.36 14.06
C PRO A 130 11.21 6.11 14.93
N LYS A 131 10.18 5.26 14.94
CA LYS A 131 10.20 4.00 15.70
C LYS A 131 10.96 2.90 14.95
N ILE A 132 11.07 2.98 13.63
CA ILE A 132 11.88 2.05 12.82
C ILE A 132 13.35 2.49 12.80
N TYR A 133 13.60 3.77 12.55
CA TYR A 133 14.94 4.34 12.44
C TYR A 133 15.15 5.43 13.50
N PRO A 134 15.38 5.11 14.78
CA PRO A 134 15.44 6.11 15.86
C PRO A 134 16.57 7.14 15.68
N GLU A 135 17.73 6.70 15.22
CA GLU A 135 18.93 7.54 15.14
C GLU A 135 19.17 8.15 13.74
N ASP A 136 18.57 7.59 12.68
CA ASP A 136 18.86 8.01 11.30
C ASP A 136 17.76 8.90 10.71
N ARG A 137 17.81 10.20 11.03
CA ARG A 137 16.86 11.19 10.48
C ARG A 137 16.89 11.25 8.95
N ARG A 138 18.06 11.12 8.33
CA ARG A 138 18.20 11.25 6.87
C ARG A 138 17.49 10.08 6.18
N LYS A 139 17.75 8.85 6.64
CA LYS A 139 17.06 7.64 6.16
C LYS A 139 15.54 7.77 6.29
N ARG A 140 15.03 8.22 7.44
CA ARG A 140 13.57 8.45 7.62
C ARG A 140 12.98 9.35 6.54
N LEU A 141 13.66 10.45 6.21
CA LEU A 141 13.17 11.40 5.22
C LEU A 141 13.17 10.77 3.82
N CYS A 142 14.23 10.07 3.43
CA CYS A 142 14.31 9.42 2.13
C CYS A 142 13.26 8.30 1.99
N ILE A 143 13.18 7.39 2.96
CA ILE A 143 12.19 6.28 2.95
C ILE A 143 10.76 6.83 2.94
N LYS A 144 10.50 7.92 3.67
CA LYS A 144 9.18 8.58 3.61
C LYS A 144 8.85 9.04 2.20
N GLN A 145 9.78 9.67 1.49
CA GLN A 145 9.52 10.14 0.12
C GLN A 145 9.28 8.98 -0.85
N GLU A 146 10.01 7.87 -0.71
CA GLU A 146 9.78 6.67 -1.52
C GLU A 146 8.39 6.06 -1.27
N ILE A 147 7.95 6.00 -0.01
CA ILE A 147 6.59 5.56 0.34
C ILE A 147 5.54 6.50 -0.25
N LEU A 148 5.73 7.82 -0.10
CA LEU A 148 4.81 8.82 -0.67
C LEU A 148 4.78 8.76 -2.20
N HIS A 149 5.89 8.40 -2.84
CA HIS A 149 5.95 8.19 -4.29
C HIS A 149 5.12 6.97 -4.72
N CYS A 150 5.17 5.86 -3.97
CA CYS A 150 4.26 4.73 -4.18
C CYS A 150 2.79 5.16 -4.07
N ILE A 151 2.45 5.90 -3.00
CA ILE A 151 1.07 6.40 -2.77
C ILE A 151 0.65 7.40 -3.84
N PHE A 152 1.53 8.26 -4.35
CA PHE A 152 1.14 9.19 -5.40
C PHE A 152 0.94 8.47 -6.75
N SER A 153 1.81 7.51 -7.04
CA SER A 153 1.91 6.86 -8.36
C SER A 153 0.95 5.70 -8.57
N HIS A 154 0.27 5.22 -7.52
CA HIS A 154 -0.69 4.12 -7.67
C HIS A 154 -1.87 4.50 -8.58
N ASP A 155 -2.25 5.78 -8.62
CA ASP A 155 -3.28 6.26 -9.54
C ASP A 155 -2.91 5.91 -10.98
N GLU A 156 -3.87 5.35 -11.72
CA GLU A 156 -3.66 4.84 -13.08
C GLU A 156 -3.04 5.88 -14.02
N SER A 157 -3.40 7.16 -13.86
CA SER A 157 -2.93 8.25 -14.72
C SER A 157 -1.50 8.71 -14.43
N VAL A 158 -0.91 8.28 -13.30
CA VAL A 158 0.43 8.69 -12.88
C VAL A 158 1.46 7.60 -13.21
N PRO A 159 2.54 7.91 -13.95
CA PRO A 159 3.62 6.96 -14.19
C PRO A 159 4.39 6.63 -12.90
N ALA A 160 4.56 5.35 -12.61
CA ALA A 160 5.45 4.91 -11.54
C ALA A 160 6.92 5.06 -11.98
N LEU A 161 7.72 5.73 -11.15
CA LEU A 161 9.15 6.00 -11.43
C LEU A 161 10.11 5.07 -10.68
N SER A 162 9.57 4.12 -9.91
CA SER A 162 10.35 3.10 -9.20
C SER A 162 9.73 1.72 -9.35
N THR A 163 10.56 0.69 -9.21
CA THR A 163 10.12 -0.71 -9.16
C THR A 163 9.12 -0.91 -8.02
N GLU A 164 9.37 -0.33 -6.85
CA GLU A 164 8.49 -0.37 -5.68
C GLU A 164 7.12 0.24 -5.97
N ALA A 165 7.07 1.44 -6.55
CA ALA A 165 5.80 2.08 -6.94
C ALA A 165 5.06 1.29 -8.02
N SER A 166 5.80 0.69 -8.96
CA SER A 166 5.23 -0.16 -10.01
C SER A 166 4.63 -1.44 -9.42
N ILE A 167 5.31 -2.06 -8.45
CA ILE A 167 4.82 -3.22 -7.71
C ILE A 167 3.52 -2.87 -6.98
N VAL A 168 3.49 -1.76 -6.24
CA VAL A 168 2.28 -1.32 -5.51
C VAL A 168 1.10 -1.13 -6.48
N LYS A 169 1.32 -0.48 -7.61
CA LYS A 169 0.30 -0.25 -8.64
C LYS A 169 -0.24 -1.55 -9.25
N VAL A 170 0.63 -2.52 -9.53
CA VAL A 170 0.21 -3.83 -10.05
C VAL A 170 -0.52 -4.64 -8.97
N ALA A 171 -0.04 -4.60 -7.73
CA ALA A 171 -0.64 -5.32 -6.60
C ALA A 171 -2.06 -4.84 -6.31
N ASP A 172 -2.33 -3.54 -6.40
CA ASP A 172 -3.67 -2.96 -6.28
C ASP A 172 -4.63 -3.52 -7.35
N GLY A 173 -4.21 -3.49 -8.62
CA GLY A 173 -5.01 -4.04 -9.72
C GLY A 173 -5.26 -5.56 -9.63
N VAL A 174 -4.37 -6.33 -9.02
CA VAL A 174 -4.55 -7.79 -8.84
C VAL A 174 -5.63 -8.11 -7.80
N ASP A 175 -5.78 -7.28 -6.75
CA ASP A 175 -6.83 -7.48 -5.74
C ASP A 175 -8.24 -7.32 -6.32
N MET A 176 -8.37 -6.49 -7.36
CA MET A 176 -9.66 -6.28 -8.04
C MET A 176 -10.12 -7.53 -8.81
N ALA A 177 -9.19 -8.40 -9.26
CA ALA A 177 -9.48 -9.54 -10.12
C ALA A 177 -10.08 -10.76 -9.40
N GLU A 178 -9.91 -10.91 -8.08
CA GLU A 178 -10.50 -12.02 -7.31
C GLU A 178 -11.98 -11.79 -6.92
N GLY A 179 -12.75 -11.17 -7.80
CA GLY A 179 -14.22 -11.14 -7.73
C GLY A 179 -14.80 -10.20 -6.68
N ARG A 180 -13.99 -9.34 -6.05
CA ARG A 180 -14.48 -8.31 -5.11
C ARG A 180 -15.13 -7.12 -5.78
N ALA A 181 -14.88 -6.87 -7.06
CA ALA A 181 -15.69 -5.92 -7.83
C ALA A 181 -17.12 -6.44 -8.15
N ARG A 182 -17.47 -7.66 -7.74
CA ARG A 182 -18.84 -8.20 -7.91
C ARG A 182 -19.81 -7.84 -6.76
N ILE A 183 -19.35 -7.21 -5.68
CA ILE A 183 -20.26 -6.76 -4.60
C ILE A 183 -21.20 -5.64 -5.10
N PRO A 184 -20.73 -4.59 -5.81
CA PRO A 184 -21.59 -3.59 -6.48
C PRO A 184 -22.56 -4.16 -7.52
N TYR A 185 -22.20 -5.26 -8.18
CA TYR A 185 -23.04 -5.92 -9.18
C TYR A 185 -24.36 -6.43 -8.56
N ARG A 186 -24.34 -6.86 -7.29
CA ARG A 186 -25.54 -7.33 -6.57
C ARG A 186 -26.48 -6.20 -6.14
N THR A 187 -26.02 -4.96 -6.14
CA THR A 187 -26.80 -3.75 -5.80
C THR A 187 -27.22 -2.93 -7.02
N GLY A 188 -26.94 -3.42 -8.25
CA GLY A 188 -27.55 -2.90 -9.48
C GLY A 188 -26.81 -1.77 -10.20
N LYS A 189 -25.55 -1.49 -9.83
CA LYS A 189 -24.70 -0.52 -10.53
C LYS A 189 -23.80 -1.26 -11.54
N VAL A 190 -23.67 -0.70 -12.75
CA VAL A 190 -22.84 -1.24 -13.84
C VAL A 190 -21.92 -0.12 -14.35
N ASP A 191 -20.68 -0.13 -13.88
CA ASP A 191 -19.55 0.71 -14.31
C ASP A 191 -18.25 -0.13 -14.29
N ILE A 192 -17.10 0.47 -14.59
CA ILE A 192 -15.79 -0.23 -14.63
C ILE A 192 -15.43 -0.86 -13.27
N HIS A 193 -15.93 -0.31 -12.17
CA HIS A 193 -15.74 -0.83 -10.82
C HIS A 193 -16.71 -1.97 -10.49
N SER A 194 -17.58 -2.35 -11.45
CA SER A 194 -18.50 -3.49 -11.36
C SER A 194 -18.13 -4.66 -12.28
N LEU A 195 -17.12 -4.50 -13.14
CA LEU A 195 -16.73 -5.47 -14.17
C LEU A 195 -15.28 -5.97 -14.06
N SER A 196 -14.49 -5.44 -13.14
CA SER A 196 -13.14 -5.92 -12.80
C SER A 196 -13.15 -7.20 -11.95
#